data_AF-A0A4U2YXZ3-F1
#
_entry.id   AF-A0A4U2YXZ3-F1
#
_cell.length_a   1.000
_cell.length_b   1.000
_cell.length_c   1.000
_cell.angle_alpha   90.00
_cell.angle_beta   90.00
_cell.angle_gamma   90.00
#
_symmetry.space_group_name_H-M   'P 1'
#
loop_
_entity.id
_entity.type
_entity.pdbx_description
1 polymer ?
#
loop_
_entity_poly.entity_id
_entity_poly.type
_entity_poly.pdbx_seq_one_letter_code
_entity_poly.pdbx_strand_id
1 'polypeptide(L)' 'MANIKVKVKNGAFPIRYKGERYLVGEELTIDDKHLNESMMERLEEPKKAAQSSKTSESE' A
#
# COMPACT_ATOMS: atom_id res chain seq x y z
N MET A 1 -4.01 -14.09 5.13
CA MET A 1 -3.47 -13.25 4.03
C MET A 1 -3.08 -11.92 4.62
N ALA A 2 -1.95 -11.35 4.24
CA ALA A 2 -1.56 -10.03 4.73
C ALA A 2 -2.38 -8.96 3.99
N ASN A 3 -2.95 -8.04 4.75
CA ASN A 3 -3.61 -6.86 4.20
C ASN A 3 -2.59 -5.74 4.09
N ILE A 4 -2.58 -5.07 2.94
CA ILE A 4 -1.69 -3.95 2.66
C ILE A 4 -2.52 -2.71 2.36
N LYS A 5 -2.04 -1.57 2.84
CA LYS A 5 -2.62 -0.28 2.49
C LYS A 5 -2.00 0.22 1.19
N VAL A 6 -2.85 0.54 0.23
CA VAL A 6 -2.44 1.01 -1.09
C VAL A 6 -3.17 2.29 -1.45
N LYS A 7 -2.60 3.05 -2.38
CA LYS A 7 -3.19 4.24 -2.98
C LYS A 7 -3.34 4.03 -4.48
N VAL A 8 -4.45 4.49 -5.05
CA VAL A 8 -4.64 4.48 -6.50
C VAL A 8 -3.73 5.53 -7.14
N LYS A 9 -2.87 5.11 -8.08
CA LYS A 9 -1.89 5.99 -8.75
C LYS A 9 -2.57 7.06 -9.59
N ASN A 10 -1.92 8.22 -9.67
CA ASN A 10 -2.34 9.29 -10.59
C ASN A 10 -2.25 8.80 -12.05
N GLY A 11 -3.36 8.94 -12.79
CA GLY A 11 -3.48 8.45 -14.17
C GLY A 11 -3.97 7.00 -14.31
N ALA A 12 -4.20 6.28 -13.20
CA ALA A 12 -4.80 4.95 -13.24
C ALA A 12 -6.32 5.01 -13.47
N PHE A 13 -6.90 3.92 -13.96
CA PHE A 13 -8.36 3.78 -13.99
C PHE A 13 -8.91 3.54 -12.58
N PRO A 14 -10.14 4.00 -12.27
CA PRO A 14 -10.81 3.72 -11.01
C PRO A 14 -10.85 2.22 -10.72
N ILE A 15 -10.50 1.85 -9.50
CA ILE A 15 -10.36 0.46 -9.08
C ILE A 15 -11.66 0.02 -8.43
N ARG A 16 -12.05 -1.25 -8.64
CA ARG A 16 -13.15 -1.86 -7.91
C ARG A 16 -12.62 -2.96 -7.00
N TYR A 17 -12.96 -2.89 -5.72
CA TYR A 17 -12.56 -3.89 -4.75
C TYR A 17 -13.73 -4.18 -3.79
N LYS A 18 -14.07 -5.46 -3.64
CA LYS A 18 -15.20 -5.93 -2.79
C LYS A 18 -16.54 -5.21 -3.04
N GLY A 19 -16.79 -4.77 -4.27
CA GLY A 19 -18.01 -4.06 -4.66
C GLY A 19 -17.94 -2.54 -4.49
N GLU A 20 -16.91 -2.02 -3.83
CA GLU A 20 -16.66 -0.59 -3.71
C GLU A 20 -15.78 -0.10 -4.86
N ARG A 21 -15.99 1.16 -5.28
CA ARG A 21 -15.21 1.82 -6.31
C ARG A 21 -14.32 2.87 -5.66
N TYR A 22 -13.04 2.82 -5.99
CA TYR A 22 -12.01 3.73 -5.52
C TYR A 22 -11.50 4.58 -6.67
N LEU A 23 -11.45 5.89 -6.45
CA LEU A 23 -10.97 6.87 -7.43
C LEU A 23 -9.45 7.07 -7.31
N VAL A 24 -8.89 7.77 -8.32
CA VAL A 24 -7.49 8.15 -8.33
C VAL A 24 -7.14 8.97 -7.08
N GLY A 25 -6.05 8.59 -6.41
CA GLY A 25 -5.61 9.22 -5.17
C GLY A 25 -6.29 8.69 -3.90
N GLU A 26 -7.31 7.85 -4.00
CA GLU A 26 -7.93 7.24 -2.82
C GLU A 26 -7.08 6.09 -2.28
N GLU A 27 -7.18 5.89 -0.97
CA GLU A 27 -6.47 4.84 -0.25
C GLU A 27 -7.44 3.70 0.07
N LEU A 28 -6.96 2.47 -0.08
CA LEU A 28 -7.73 1.28 0.23
C LEU A 28 -6.85 0.19 0.82
N THR A 29 -7.45 -0.67 1.62
CA THR A 29 -6.78 -1.85 2.18
C THR A 29 -7.20 -3.08 1.38
N ILE A 30 -6.24 -3.69 0.70
CA ILE A 30 -6.45 -4.88 -0.12
C ILE A 30 -5.69 -6.07 0.44
N ASP A 31 -6.04 -7.27 0.01
CA ASP A 31 -5.15 -8.42 0.20
C ASP A 31 -3.93 -8.25 -0.73
N ASP A 32 -2.74 -8.63 -0.28
CA ASP A 32 -1.51 -8.51 -1.07
C ASP A 32 -1.59 -9.21 -2.45
N LYS A 33 -2.36 -10.30 -2.55
CA LYS A 33 -2.66 -11.01 -3.81
C LYS A 33 -3.42 -10.18 -4.85
N HIS A 34 -4.08 -9.10 -4.43
CA HIS A 34 -4.87 -8.21 -5.28
C HIS A 34 -4.11 -6.94 -5.66
N LEU A 35 -2.84 -6.81 -5.25
CA LEU A 35 -2.03 -5.67 -5.62
C LEU A 35 -1.77 -5.66 -7.12
N ASN A 36 -2.09 -4.52 -7.73
CA ASN A 36 -1.68 -4.22 -9.08
C ASN A 36 -0.70 -3.03 -9.06
N GLU A 37 0.60 -3.32 -9.11
CA GLU A 37 1.66 -2.30 -9.04
C GLU A 37 1.61 -1.27 -10.19
N SER A 38 0.92 -1.57 -11.29
CA SER A 38 0.73 -0.60 -12.39
C SER A 38 -0.32 0.46 -12.05
N MET A 39 -1.33 0.13 -11.25
CA MET A 39 -2.47 1.00 -10.92
C MET A 39 -2.45 1.50 -9.47
N MET A 40 -1.73 0.79 -8.59
CA MET A 40 -1.69 1.04 -7.16
C MET A 40 -0.25 1.24 -6.70
N GLU A 41 -0.10 1.99 -5.62
CA GLU A 41 1.15 2.20 -4.92
C GLU A 41 0.98 1.76 -3.46
N ARG A 42 1.94 0.99 -2.93
CA ARG A 42 1.93 0.57 -1.52
C ARG A 42 2.22 1.78 -0.64
N LEU A 43 1.36 2.05 0.33
CA LEU A 43 1.56 3.12 1.32
C LEU A 43 2.24 2.61 2.59
N GLU A 44 2.01 1.35 2.95
CA GLU A 44 2.75 0.69 4.01
C GLU A 44 3.66 -0.37 3.38
N GLU A 45 4.97 -0.20 3.56
CA GLU A 45 5.86 -1.35 3.52
C GLU A 45 5.37 -2.31 4.60
N PRO A 46 5.27 -3.63 4.32
CA PRO A 46 5.01 -4.57 5.39
C PRO A 46 6.10 -4.30 6.42
N LYS A 47 5.69 -3.92 7.64
CA LYS A 47 6.61 -3.82 8.78
C LYS A 47 7.29 -5.18 8.84
N LYS A 48 8.45 -5.30 8.20
CA LYS A 48 9.39 -6.38 8.43
C LYS A 48 9.57 -6.33 9.92
N ALA A 49 9.12 -7.40 10.58
CA ALA A 49 9.37 -7.60 11.98
C ALA A 49 10.84 -7.25 12.24
N ALA A 50 11.03 -6.27 13.13
CA ALA A 50 12.28 -5.81 13.69
C ALA A 50 13.56 -6.41 13.07
N GLN A 51 14.24 -5.64 12.22
CA GLN A 51 15.70 -5.65 12.28
C GLN A 51 16.13 -4.28 12.83
N SER A 52 16.18 -4.25 14.16
CA SER A 52 16.89 -3.25 14.94
C SER A 52 18.34 -3.19 14.44
N SER A 53 18.67 -2.15 13.68
CA SER A 53 20.02 -1.60 13.68
C SER A 53 19.91 -0.21 14.29
N LYS A 54 20.07 -0.21 15.60
CA LYS A 54 20.43 0.92 16.45
C LYS A 54 21.51 1.76 15.75
N THR A 55 21.16 2.90 15.17
CA THR A 55 22.10 4.01 15.05
C THR A 55 21.75 4.97 16.17
N SER A 56 22.47 4.80 17.27
CA SER A 56 22.59 5.83 18.29
C SER A 56 23.28 7.06 17.71
N GLU A 57 22.82 8.20 18.23
CA GLU A 57 23.59 9.40 18.55
C GLU A 57 23.97 10.38 17.42
N SER A 58 23.20 11.47 17.42
CA SER A 58 23.65 12.86 17.50
C SER A 58 25.14 13.08 17.81
N GLU A 59 25.82 13.91 17.00
CA GLU A 59 26.26 15.27 17.38
C GLU A 59 26.58 16.08 16.11
#